data_AF-A0A231NT29-F1
#
_entry.id   AF-A0A231NT29-F1
#
_cell.length_a   1.000
_cell.length_b   1.000
_cell.length_c   1.000
_cell.angle_alpha   90.00
_cell.angle_beta   90.00
_cell.angle_gamma   90.00
#
_symmetry.space_group_name_H-M   'P 1'
#
loop_
_entity.id
_entity.type
_entity.pdbx_description
1 polymer ?
#
loop_
_entity_poly.entity_id
_entity_poly.type
_entity_poly.pdbx_seq_one_letter_code
_entity_poly.pdbx_strand_id
1 'polypeptide(L)' 'GKRWKKVKTRFSKLKKLGRDEERAWMWANTRKGYWRTAHSPILLRTLSNDRLKRAGYPNFYDYYLQVTV' A
#
# COMPACT_ATOMS: atom_id res chain seq x y z
N GLY A 1 -10.88 3.08 -6.83
CA GLY A 1 -11.27 4.45 -6.44
C GLY A 1 -10.23 5.10 -5.53
N LYS A 2 -9.76 6.32 -5.86
CA LYS A 2 -8.72 7.05 -5.11
C LYS A 2 -9.22 7.49 -3.74
N ARG A 3 -9.02 6.64 -2.72
CA ARG A 3 -9.59 6.86 -1.37
C ARG A 3 -8.92 8.02 -0.62
N TRP A 4 -7.68 8.42 -0.99
CA TRP A 4 -6.90 9.45 -0.29
C TRP A 4 -6.54 10.63 -1.20
N LYS A 5 -7.50 11.53 -1.40
CA LYS A 5 -7.30 12.75 -2.22
C LYS A 5 -6.46 13.81 -1.47
N LYS A 6 -6.73 14.00 -0.19
CA LYS A 6 -6.06 15.02 0.65
C LYS A 6 -4.67 14.56 1.12
N VAL A 7 -3.69 15.46 1.12
CA VAL A 7 -2.31 15.20 1.61
C VAL A 7 -2.32 14.82 3.08
N LYS A 8 -3.07 15.54 3.93
CA LYS A 8 -3.21 15.23 5.37
C LYS A 8 -3.66 13.78 5.60
N THR A 9 -4.67 13.32 4.87
CA THR A 9 -5.16 11.93 4.96
C THR A 9 -4.14 10.91 4.48
N ARG A 10 -3.34 11.24 3.45
CA ARG A 10 -2.24 10.39 3.00
C ARG A 10 -1.18 10.28 4.10
N PHE A 11 -0.76 11.40 4.68
CA PHE A 11 0.22 11.44 5.75
C PHE A 11 -0.22 10.63 6.98
N SER A 12 -1.42 10.89 7.52
CA SER A 12 -1.92 10.17 8.71
C SER A 12 -2.00 8.66 8.48
N LYS A 13 -2.35 8.23 7.27
CA LYS A 13 -2.36 6.80 6.93
C LYS A 13 -0.96 6.24 6.80
N LEU A 14 -0.05 6.95 6.14
CA LEU A 14 1.36 6.54 6.07
C LEU A 14 1.98 6.39 7.47
N LYS A 15 1.71 7.32 8.39
CA LYS A 15 2.12 7.22 9.81
C LYS A 15 1.47 6.01 10.49
N LYS A 16 0.15 5.80 10.33
CA LYS A 16 -0.56 4.62 10.88
C LYS A 16 0.00 3.29 10.36
N LEU A 17 0.62 3.30 9.18
CA LEU A 17 1.27 2.15 8.56
C LEU A 17 2.71 1.94 9.05
N GLY A 18 3.15 2.69 10.06
CA GLY A 18 4.47 2.57 10.69
C GLY A 18 5.58 3.24 9.89
N ARG A 19 5.26 4.23 9.04
CA ARG A 19 6.29 4.97 8.30
C ARG A 19 6.83 6.11 9.15
N ASP A 20 8.14 6.29 9.04
CA ASP A 20 8.84 7.44 9.58
C ASP A 20 8.22 8.77 9.11
N GLU A 21 8.27 9.78 9.95
CA GLU A 21 7.58 11.06 9.76
C GLU A 21 8.04 11.80 8.52
N GLU A 22 9.35 11.90 8.34
CA GLU A 22 9.96 12.61 7.23
C GLU A 22 9.59 11.94 5.90
N ARG A 23 9.71 10.60 5.87
CA ARG A 23 9.32 9.79 4.71
C ARG A 23 7.82 9.89 4.42
N ALA A 24 6.98 9.92 5.45
CA ALA A 24 5.54 10.07 5.28
C ALA A 24 5.18 11.42 4.66
N TRP A 25 5.85 12.51 5.03
CA TRP A 25 5.67 13.83 4.43
C TRP A 25 6.13 13.88 2.97
N MET A 26 7.31 13.33 2.69
CA MET A 26 7.85 13.23 1.32
C MET A 26 6.88 12.48 0.39
N TRP A 27 6.30 11.38 0.88
CA TRP A 27 5.40 10.55 0.09
C TRP A 27 3.98 11.09 0.00
N ALA A 28 3.48 11.76 1.03
CA ALA A 28 2.18 12.42 0.99
C ALA A 28 2.15 13.56 -0.05
N ASN A 29 3.26 14.26 -0.23
CA ASN A 29 3.43 15.38 -1.16
C ASN A 29 4.01 15.01 -2.53
N THR A 30 4.21 13.72 -2.82
CA THR A 30 4.78 13.31 -4.10
C THR A 30 3.94 13.79 -5.29
N ARG A 31 4.60 14.37 -6.29
CA ARG A 31 4.01 14.70 -7.60
C ARG A 31 4.04 13.53 -8.58
N LYS A 32 4.64 12.38 -8.18
CA LYS A 32 4.68 11.18 -9.03
C LYS A 32 3.26 10.68 -9.30
N GLY A 33 3.01 10.31 -10.55
CA GLY A 33 1.74 9.71 -10.97
C GLY A 33 1.39 8.45 -10.19
N TYR A 34 0.12 8.06 -10.26
CA TYR A 34 -0.43 6.93 -9.51
C TYR A 34 0.34 5.63 -9.75
N TRP A 35 0.57 5.28 -11.01
CA TRP A 35 1.26 4.04 -11.40
C TRP A 35 2.68 3.97 -10.83
N ARG A 36 3.45 5.06 -10.97
CA ARG A 36 4.80 5.16 -10.39
C ARG A 36 4.79 5.03 -8.86
N THR A 37 3.73 5.49 -8.21
CA THR A 37 3.59 5.37 -6.75
C THR A 37 3.18 3.95 -6.35
N ALA A 38 2.34 3.27 -7.15
CA ALA A 38 1.93 1.88 -6.92
C ALA A 38 3.10 0.89 -6.95
N HIS A 39 4.03 1.07 -7.89
CA HIS A 39 5.26 0.29 -7.97
C HIS A 39 6.37 0.77 -7.04
N SER A 40 6.14 1.82 -6.26
CA SER A 40 7.17 2.31 -5.34
C SER A 40 7.25 1.42 -4.09
N PRO A 41 8.40 1.42 -3.38
CA PRO A 41 8.55 0.73 -2.09
C PRO A 41 7.60 1.24 -1.00
N ILE A 42 6.85 2.32 -1.28
CA ILE A 42 5.82 2.89 -0.44
C ILE A 42 4.65 1.92 -0.38
N LEU A 43 4.05 1.63 -1.55
CA LEU A 43 2.84 0.83 -1.69
C LEU A 43 3.11 -0.65 -1.51
N LEU A 44 4.23 -1.17 -2.02
CA LEU A 44 4.61 -2.58 -1.86
C LEU A 44 4.74 -2.99 -0.39
N ARG A 45 5.28 -2.11 0.46
CA ARG A 45 5.41 -2.38 1.90
C ARG A 45 4.13 -2.05 2.69
N THR A 46 3.33 -1.08 2.24
CA THR A 46 2.07 -0.76 2.93
C THR A 46 0.92 -1.69 2.56
N LEU A 47 0.98 -2.36 1.42
CA LEU A 47 0.00 -3.30 0.92
C LEU A 47 0.66 -4.66 0.68
N SER A 48 1.48 -5.13 1.62
CA SER A 48 2.12 -6.42 1.51
C SER A 48 1.08 -7.54 1.49
N ASN A 49 1.41 -8.65 0.81
CA ASN A 49 0.52 -9.81 0.70
C ASN A 49 0.07 -10.32 2.08
N ASP A 50 0.94 -10.32 3.08
CA ASP A 50 0.58 -10.71 4.46
C ASP A 50 -0.52 -9.85 5.05
N ARG A 51 -0.48 -8.54 4.78
CA ARG A 51 -1.49 -7.61 5.31
C ARG A 51 -2.81 -7.74 4.58
N LEU A 52 -2.77 -8.07 3.28
CA LEU A 52 -3.96 -8.40 2.50
C LEU A 52 -4.59 -9.71 3.00
N LYS A 53 -3.78 -10.75 3.25
CA LYS A 53 -4.22 -12.01 3.86
C LYS A 53 -4.89 -11.78 5.22
N ARG A 54 -4.25 -11.00 6.12
CA ARG A 54 -4.84 -10.62 7.42
C ARG A 54 -6.13 -9.81 7.30
N ALA A 55 -6.29 -9.05 6.21
CA ALA A 55 -7.50 -8.30 5.94
C ALA A 55 -8.60 -9.15 5.26
N GLY A 56 -8.37 -10.46 5.07
CA GLY A 56 -9.34 -11.39 4.49
C GLY A 56 -9.40 -11.37 2.96
N TYR A 57 -8.42 -10.75 2.29
CA TYR A 57 -8.36 -10.78 0.83
C TYR A 57 -7.78 -12.12 0.34
N PRO A 58 -8.41 -12.77 -0.66
CA PRO A 58 -7.87 -13.99 -1.25
C PRO A 58 -6.57 -13.69 -2.00
N ASN A 59 -5.55 -14.52 -1.76
CA ASN A 59 -4.31 -14.48 -2.53
C ASN A 59 -4.42 -15.42 -3.73
N PHE A 60 -4.31 -14.87 -4.94
CA PHE A 60 -4.36 -15.67 -6.16
C PHE A 60 -3.25 -16.72 -6.25
N TYR A 61 -2.07 -16.45 -5.66
CA TYR A 61 -0.98 -17.42 -5.66
C TYR A 61 -1.32 -18.64 -4.78
N ASP A 62 -1.93 -18.42 -3.62
CA ASP A 62 -2.36 -19.52 -2.74
C ASP A 62 -3.48 -20.33 -3.43
N TYR A 63 -4.41 -19.66 -4.11
CA TYR A 63 -5.47 -20.32 -4.87
C TYR A 63 -4.92 -21.14 -6.05
N TYR A 64 -3.97 -20.59 -6.81
CA TYR A 64 -3.31 -21.31 -7.90
C TYR A 64 -2.65 -22.59 -7.40
N LEU A 65 -1.91 -22.51 -6.27
CA LEU A 65 -1.31 -23.69 -5.67
C LEU A 65 -2.34 -24.74 -5.27
N GLN A 66 -3.49 -24.37 -4.69
CA GLN A 66 -4.55 -25.32 -4.31
C GLN A 66 -5.19 -26.08 -5.47
N VAL A 67 -5.29 -25.47 -6.65
CA VAL A 67 -5.96 -26.07 -7.83
C VAL A 67 -5.00 -26.92 -8.67
N THR A 68 -3.69 -26.72 -8.51
CA THR A 68 -2.66 -27.42 -9.29
C THR A 68 -2.09 -28.66 -8.56
N VAL A 69 -2.56 -28.93 -7.33
CA VAL A 69 -2.35 -30.22 -6.61
C VAL A 69 -3.55 -31.12 -6.83
#